data_AF-A0A8J6MP80-F1
#
_entry.id   AF-A0A8J6MP80-F1
#
_cell.length_a   1.000
_cell.length_b   1.000
_cell.length_c   1.000
_cell.angle_alpha   90.00
_cell.angle_beta   90.00
_cell.angle_gamma   90.00
#
_symmetry.space_group_name_H-M   'P 1'
#
loop_
_entity.id
_entity.type
_entity.pdbx_description
1 polymer ?
#
loop_
_entity_poly.entity_id
_entity_poly.type
_entity_poly.pdbx_seq_one_letter_code
_entity_poly.pdbx_strand_id
1 'polypeptide(L)' 'MLVKLSKKKAVKDLTNVPDHIHRKLLDWIDSIDENGLLQTRKVKGWHDESLKGDRRGQRSIRLNKSYRAI' A
#
# COMPACT_ATOMS: atom_id res chain seq x y z
N MET A 1 11.99 3.78 7.47
CA MET A 1 10.84 3.57 6.57
C MET A 1 11.00 2.22 5.85
N LEU A 2 10.24 1.21 6.29
CA LEU A 2 10.29 -0.15 5.73
C LEU A 2 9.62 -0.29 4.36
N VAL A 3 8.82 0.69 3.95
CA VAL A 3 8.13 0.74 2.65
C VAL A 3 8.82 1.76 1.74
N LYS A 4 9.08 1.39 0.49
CA LYS A 4 9.63 2.28 -0.55
C LYS A 4 8.64 2.40 -1.71
N LEU A 5 8.24 3.64 -2.06
CA LEU A 5 7.52 3.92 -3.30
C LEU A 5 8.50 3.87 -4.47
N SER A 6 8.37 2.86 -5.33
CA SER A 6 9.40 2.49 -6.30
C SER A 6 9.44 3.36 -7.56
N LYS A 7 8.36 4.10 -7.88
CA LYS A 7 8.23 4.82 -9.15
C LYS A 7 7.81 6.27 -8.96
N LYS A 8 8.42 7.18 -9.74
CA LYS A 8 8.04 8.60 -9.83
C LYS A 8 6.54 8.79 -10.12
N LYS A 9 5.94 7.88 -10.90
CA LYS A 9 4.50 7.91 -11.18
C LYS A 9 3.65 7.68 -9.93
N ALA A 10 4.01 6.74 -9.06
CA ALA A 10 3.26 6.47 -7.83
C ALA A 10 3.27 7.69 -6.90
N VAL A 11 4.40 8.38 -6.79
CA VAL A 11 4.52 9.63 -6.03
C VAL A 11 3.62 10.72 -6.61
N LYS A 12 3.57 10.86 -7.94
CA LYS A 12 2.67 11.82 -8.60
C LYS A 12 1.20 11.44 -8.44
N ASP A 13 0.86 10.16 -8.48
CA ASP A 13 -0.52 9.71 -8.31
C ASP A 13 -1.03 10.09 -6.91
N LEU A 14 -0.17 10.04 -5.88
CA LEU A 14 -0.54 10.46 -4.51
C LEU A 14 -0.90 11.95 -4.38
N THR A 15 -0.42 12.81 -5.27
CA THR A 15 -0.82 14.24 -5.24
C THR A 15 -2.21 14.48 -5.82
N ASN A 16 -2.79 13.49 -6.52
CA ASN A 16 -4.06 13.63 -7.24
C ASN A 16 -5.20 12.77 -6.65
N VAL A 17 -4.93 12.00 -5.60
CA VAL A 17 -5.97 11.22 -4.92
C VAL A 17 -6.63 12.04 -3.81
N PRO A 18 -7.89 11.75 -3.47
CA PRO A 18 -8.51 12.33 -2.28
C PRO A 18 -7.72 12.02 -1.00
N ASP A 19 -7.70 12.96 -0.05
CA ASP A 19 -6.92 12.83 1.19
C ASP A 19 -7.15 11.53 1.95
N HIS A 20 -8.38 11.02 1.99
CA HIS A 20 -8.69 9.78 2.71
C HIS A 20 -8.00 8.55 2.09
N ILE A 21 -7.67 8.59 0.80
CA ILE A 21 -6.88 7.55 0.12
C ILE A 21 -5.42 7.65 0.54
N HIS A 22 -4.89 8.86 0.61
CA HIS A 22 -3.53 9.11 1.07
C HIS A 22 -3.35 8.67 2.53
N ARG A 23 -4.23 9.11 3.44
CA ARG A 23 -4.19 8.71 4.86
C ARG A 23 -4.22 7.20 5.02
N LYS A 24 -5.11 6.53 4.29
CA LYS A 24 -5.21 5.07 4.37
C LYS A 24 -3.96 4.33 3.86
N LEU A 25 -3.22 4.91 2.91
CA LEU A 25 -1.92 4.37 2.53
C LEU A 25 -0.89 4.55 3.66
N LEU A 26 -0.88 5.71 4.31
CA LEU A 26 0.00 5.97 5.45
C LEU A 26 -0.30 5.03 6.62
N ASP A 27 -1.57 4.83 6.96
CA ASP A 27 -2.00 3.88 8.00
C ASP A 27 -1.49 2.45 7.73
N TRP A 28 -1.41 2.03 6.47
CA TRP A 28 -0.83 0.72 6.12
C TRP A 28 0.69 0.70 6.28
N ILE A 29 1.38 1.79 5.91
CA ILE A 29 2.83 1.93 6.10
C ILE A 29 3.17 1.90 7.60
N ASP A 30 2.43 2.65 8.41
CA ASP A 30 2.59 2.71 9.86
C ASP A 30 2.29 1.35 10.49
N SER A 31 1.25 0.66 10.03
CA SER A 31 0.96 -0.70 10.49
C SER A 31 2.12 -1.67 10.23
N ILE A 32 2.83 -1.54 9.11
CA ILE A 32 4.03 -2.35 8.82
C ILE A 32 5.19 -1.97 9.73
N ASP A 33 5.39 -0.68 9.98
CA ASP A 33 6.47 -0.19 10.84
C ASP A 33 6.28 -0.65 12.29
N GLU A 34 5.04 -0.60 12.78
CA GLU A 34 4.69 -0.97 14.16
C GLU A 34 4.56 -2.48 14.37
N ASN A 35 3.90 -3.19 13.44
CA ASN A 35 3.46 -4.58 13.66
C ASN A 35 4.21 -5.60 12.78
N GLY A 36 4.94 -5.12 11.78
CA GLY A 36 5.59 -5.95 10.78
C GLY A 36 4.62 -6.51 9.73
N LEU A 37 5.16 -6.75 8.53
CA LEU A 37 4.39 -7.15 7.35
C LEU A 37 3.51 -8.38 7.58
N LEU A 38 4.00 -9.40 8.29
CA LEU A 38 3.25 -10.64 8.50
C LEU A 38 1.98 -10.42 9.34
N GLN A 39 2.00 -9.49 10.30
CA GLN A 39 0.83 -9.17 11.11
C GLN A 39 -0.12 -8.26 10.35
N THR A 40 0.40 -7.22 9.69
CA THR A 40 -0.40 -6.32 8.85
C THR A 40 -1.21 -7.09 7.79
N ARG A 41 -0.61 -8.11 7.15
CA ARG A 41 -1.30 -8.96 6.17
C ARG A 41 -2.51 -9.72 6.70
N LYS A 42 -2.61 -9.96 8.01
CA LYS A 42 -3.77 -10.65 8.62
C LYS A 42 -4.99 -9.75 8.72
N VAL A 43 -4.80 -8.43 8.67
CA VAL A 43 -5.89 -7.46 8.73
C VAL A 43 -6.61 -7.47 7.38
N LYS A 44 -7.83 -8.04 7.37
CA LYS A 44 -8.65 -8.17 6.15
C LYS A 44 -8.88 -6.85 5.42
N GLY A 45 -8.91 -5.72 6.13
CA GLY A 45 -9.14 -4.39 5.57
C GLY A 45 -8.11 -3.94 4.54
N TRP A 46 -6.87 -4.44 4.62
CA TRP A 46 -5.81 -4.09 3.68
C TRP A 46 -5.87 -4.87 2.38
N HIS A 47 -6.39 -6.10 2.41
CA HIS A 47 -6.32 -7.04 1.28
C HIS A 47 -4.91 -7.09 0.67
N ASP A 48 -3.89 -7.18 1.53
CA ASP A 48 -2.50 -7.08 1.15
C ASP A 48 -1.99 -8.37 0.46
N GLU A 49 -1.81 -8.28 -0.86
CA GLU A 49 -1.50 -9.39 -1.76
C GLU A 49 -0.12 -9.22 -2.41
N SER A 50 0.74 -10.24 -2.29
CA SER A 50 2.00 -10.27 -3.05
C SER A 50 1.71 -10.43 -4.55
N LEU A 51 2.37 -9.63 -5.39
CA LEU A 51 2.21 -9.70 -6.84
C LEU A 51 3.12 -10.75 -7.48
N LYS A 52 2.74 -11.22 -8.67
CA LYS A 52 3.41 -12.25 -9.46
C LYS A 52 3.94 -11.67 -10.78
N GLY A 53 4.72 -12.46 -11.53
CA GLY A 53 5.28 -12.06 -12.83
C GLY A 53 6.25 -10.88 -12.71
N ASP A 54 6.15 -9.92 -13.63
CA ASP A 54 7.01 -8.72 -13.69
C ASP A 54 6.93 -7.82 -12.45
N ARG A 55 5.89 -8.01 -11.63
CA ARG A 55 5.69 -7.28 -10.38
C ARG A 55 6.09 -8.08 -9.15
N ARG A 56 6.82 -9.19 -9.32
CA ARG A 56 7.36 -9.97 -8.19
C ARG A 56 8.18 -9.05 -7.28
N GLY A 57 7.92 -9.14 -5.97
CA GLY A 57 8.52 -8.26 -4.97
C GLY A 57 7.71 -6.99 -4.67
N GLN A 58 6.68 -6.69 -5.47
CA GLN A 58 5.69 -5.65 -5.17
C GLN A 58 4.44 -6.24 -4.50
N ARG A 59 3.60 -5.37 -3.96
CA ARG A 59 2.38 -5.73 -3.23
C ARG A 59 1.23 -4.88 -3.71
N SER A 60 0.02 -5.42 -3.71
CA SER A 60 -1.19 -4.63 -3.90
C SER A 60 -1.98 -4.56 -2.61
N ILE A 61 -2.41 -3.35 -2.24
CA ILE A 61 -3.29 -3.11 -1.10
C ILE A 61 -4.55 -2.37 -1.55
N ARG A 62 -5.67 -2.65 -0.87
CA ARG A 62 -6.96 -1.98 -1.11
C ARG A 62 -7.06 -0.72 -0.25
N LEU A 63 -7.12 0.44 -0.90
CA LEU A 63 -7.38 1.72 -0.24
C LEU A 63 -8.89 1.95 -0.13
N ASN A 64 -9.66 1.71 -1.19
CA ASN A 64 -11.11 1.62 -1.11
C ASN A 64 -11.68 0.74 -2.25
N LYS A 65 -12.96 0.90 -2.62
CA LYS A 65 -13.55 0.16 -3.75
C LYS A 65 -12.91 0.50 -5.11
N SER A 66 -12.45 1.73 -5.30
CA SER A 66 -11.93 2.25 -6.58
C SER A 66 -10.41 2.38 -6.63
N TYR A 67 -9.72 2.35 -5.49
CA TYR A 67 -8.28 2.60 -5.40
C TYR A 67 -7.53 1.43 -4.78
N ARG A 68 -6.43 1.03 -5.45
CA ARG A 68 -5.39 0.15 -4.94
C ARG A 68 -4.03 0.85 -5.07
N ALA A 69 -3.15 0.67 -4.09
CA ALA A 69 -1.73 1.01 -4.21
C ALA A 69 -0.96 -0.24 -4.68
N ILE A 70 0.07 -0.01 -5.52
CA ILE A 70 1.00 -1.01 -6.07
C ILE A 70 2.41 -0.44 -6.09
#